data_AF-A0A0R0LWZ7-F1
#
_entry.id   AF-A0A0R0LWZ7-F1
#
_cell.length_a   1.000
_cell.length_b   1.000
_cell.length_c   1.000
_cell.angle_alpha   90.00
_cell.angle_beta   90.00
_cell.angle_gamma   90.00
#
_symmetry.space_group_name_H-M   'P 1'
#
loop_
_entity.id
_entity.type
_entity.pdbx_description
1 polymer ?
#
loop_
_entity_poly.entity_id
_entity_poly.type
_entity_poly.pdbx_seq_one_letter_code
_entity_poly.pdbx_strand_id
1 'polypeptide(L)'
;MMMQPTTGQFLYSGIENHDPSRFFLIVIENRRSETLKRHIKVNIHPGIEIITDGYPSYQNTVDEAFYQHETINHYLGFTNDAGEHTNTIENHWSHL
;
A
#
# COMPACT_ATOMS: atom_id res chain seq x y z
N MET A 1 -16.38 -29.63 -3.46
CA MET A 1 -15.81 -28.42 -4.11
C MET A 1 -16.75 -27.27 -3.80
N MET A 2 -16.50 -26.52 -2.73
CA MET A 2 -17.32 -25.34 -2.43
C MET A 2 -16.85 -24.20 -3.32
N MET A 3 -17.70 -23.78 -4.25
CA MET A 3 -17.57 -22.48 -4.91
C MET A 3 -17.52 -21.41 -3.83
N GLN A 4 -16.40 -20.70 -3.74
CA GLN A 4 -16.37 -19.47 -2.96
C GLN A 4 -17.28 -18.44 -3.65
N PRO A 5 -18.02 -17.62 -2.89
CA PRO A 5 -18.81 -16.55 -3.48
C PRO A 5 -17.87 -15.60 -4.22
N THR A 6 -18.28 -15.07 -5.38
CA THR A 6 -17.57 -13.98 -6.08
C THR A 6 -17.71 -12.69 -5.27
N THR A 7 -16.99 -12.64 -4.15
CA THR A 7 -16.72 -11.47 -3.34
C THR A 7 -15.54 -10.77 -4.02
N GLY A 8 -15.59 -9.46 -4.24
CA GLY A 8 -14.56 -8.74 -4.99
C GLY A 8 -13.13 -9.11 -4.57
N GLN A 9 -12.20 -9.17 -5.53
CA GLN A 9 -10.79 -9.43 -5.26
C GLN A 9 -10.15 -8.17 -4.66
N PHE A 10 -9.26 -8.36 -3.68
CA PHE A 10 -8.43 -7.28 -3.15
C PHE A 10 -7.04 -7.38 -3.77
N LEU A 11 -6.48 -6.22 -4.11
CA LEU A 11 -5.14 -6.10 -4.64
C LEU A 11 -4.28 -5.35 -3.61
N TYR A 12 -3.06 -5.84 -3.40
CA TYR A 12 -2.00 -5.16 -2.68
C TYR A 12 -0.87 -4.86 -3.67
N SER A 13 -0.41 -3.62 -3.70
CA SER A 13 0.67 -3.19 -4.58
C SER A 13 1.57 -2.18 -3.93
N GLY A 14 2.77 -2.04 -4.49
CA GLY A 14 3.76 -1.04 -4.14
C GLY A 14 4.52 -0.62 -5.38
N ILE A 15 4.95 0.63 -5.42
CA ILE A 15 5.78 1.21 -6.49
C ILE A 15 6.89 2.04 -5.85
N GLU A 16 8.08 2.03 -6.44
CA GLU A 16 9.14 2.93 -6.01
C GLU A 16 9.00 4.31 -6.67
N ASN A 17 9.03 5.38 -5.87
CA ASN A 17 8.87 6.76 -6.38
C ASN A 17 9.96 7.18 -7.37
N HIS A 18 11.21 6.72 -7.19
CA HIS A 18 12.34 7.09 -8.04
C HIS A 18 12.57 6.14 -9.23
N ASP A 19 11.93 4.96 -9.22
CA ASP A 19 11.99 3.99 -10.32
C ASP A 19 10.64 3.27 -10.46
N PRO A 20 9.66 3.88 -11.16
CA PRO A 20 8.32 3.31 -11.31
C PRO A 20 8.28 1.97 -12.07
N SER A 21 9.37 1.54 -12.70
CA SER A 21 9.47 0.20 -13.28
C SER A 21 9.53 -0.89 -12.20
N ARG A 22 9.92 -0.52 -10.97
CA ARG A 22 9.93 -1.37 -9.78
C ARG A 22 8.57 -1.27 -9.10
N PHE A 23 7.66 -2.11 -9.59
CA PHE A 23 6.28 -2.23 -9.14
C PHE A 23 5.91 -3.69 -8.90
N PHE A 24 5.01 -3.95 -7.96
CA PHE A 24 4.36 -5.25 -7.80
C PHE A 24 2.86 -5.09 -7.57
N LEU A 25 2.10 -6.13 -7.94
CA LEU A 25 0.66 -6.26 -7.70
C LEU A 25 0.32 -7.70 -7.35
N ILE A 26 -0.35 -7.90 -6.21
CA ILE A 26 -0.63 -9.22 -5.65
C ILE A 26 -2.10 -9.28 -5.26
N VAL A 27 -2.79 -10.35 -5.67
CA VAL A 27 -4.15 -10.66 -5.19
C VAL A 27 -4.05 -11.17 -3.75
N ILE A 28 -4.80 -10.55 -2.84
CA ILE A 28 -4.79 -10.87 -1.41
C ILE A 28 -6.18 -11.23 -0.91
N GLU A 29 -6.26 -11.98 0.18
CA GLU A 29 -7.51 -12.53 0.70
C GLU A 29 -8.43 -11.46 1.32
N ASN A 30 -7.86 -10.39 1.88
CA ASN A 30 -8.59 -9.28 2.49
C ASN A 30 -7.64 -8.10 2.81
N ARG A 31 -8.21 -6.91 2.99
CA ARG A 31 -7.49 -5.68 3.34
C ARG A 31 -7.28 -5.42 4.85
N ARG A 32 -7.33 -6.47 5.68
CA ARG A 32 -7.12 -6.33 7.15
C ARG A 32 -5.65 -6.03 7.44
N SER A 33 -5.39 -5.30 8.51
CA SER A 33 -4.03 -4.86 8.87
C SER A 33 -3.06 -6.02 9.04
N GLU A 34 -3.50 -7.16 9.60
CA GLU A 34 -2.65 -8.35 9.76
C GLU A 34 -2.26 -9.00 8.43
N THR A 35 -3.16 -8.97 7.45
CA THR A 35 -2.87 -9.46 6.09
C THR A 35 -1.86 -8.54 5.43
N LEU A 36 -2.12 -7.23 5.42
CA LEU A 36 -1.23 -6.25 4.81
C LEU A 36 0.16 -6.24 5.50
N LYS A 37 0.22 -6.34 6.83
CA LYS A 37 1.49 -6.39 7.59
C LYS A 37 2.35 -7.59 7.19
N ARG A 38 1.73 -8.76 6.97
CA ARG A 38 2.45 -9.94 6.45
C ARG A 38 3.01 -9.68 5.05
N HIS A 39 2.21 -9.09 4.16
CA HIS A 39 2.67 -8.78 2.82
C HIS A 39 3.76 -7.71 2.79
N ILE A 40 3.70 -6.66 3.61
CA ILE A 40 4.77 -5.66 3.72
C ILE A 40 6.09 -6.33 4.12
N LYS A 41 6.08 -7.17 5.16
CA LYS A 41 7.29 -7.85 5.65
C LYS A 41 7.94 -8.77 4.61
N VAL A 42 7.14 -9.33 3.69
CA VAL A 42 7.62 -10.24 2.64
C VAL A 42 8.12 -9.48 1.42
N ASN A 43 7.49 -8.36 1.06
CA ASN A 43 7.72 -7.71 -0.24
C ASN A 43 8.52 -6.40 -0.15
N ILE A 44 8.64 -5.80 1.04
CA ILE A 44 9.33 -4.52 1.24
C ILE A 44 10.51 -4.72 2.18
N HIS A 45 11.69 -4.33 1.72
CA HIS A 45 12.93 -4.43 2.49
C HIS A 45 12.85 -3.55 3.76
N PRO A 46 13.30 -4.01 4.94
CA PRO A 46 13.38 -3.18 6.13
C PRO A 46 14.24 -1.93 5.94
N GLY A 47 13.90 -0.85 6.63
CA GLY A 47 14.55 0.45 6.55
C GLY A 47 14.03 1.36 5.43
N ILE A 48 13.07 0.88 4.63
CA ILE A 48 12.41 1.67 3.58
C ILE A 48 11.29 2.52 4.19
N GLU A 49 11.13 3.72 3.65
CA GLU A 49 9.98 4.59 3.90
C GLU A 49 8.78 4.12 3.06
N ILE A 50 7.66 3.92 3.74
CA ILE A 50 6.40 3.51 3.14
C ILE A 50 5.46 4.70 3.20
N ILE A 51 4.90 5.09 2.06
CA ILE A 51 3.88 6.14 1.97
C ILE A 51 2.56 5.48 1.58
N THR A 52 1.52 5.69 2.38
CA THR A 52 0.17 5.18 2.12
C THR A 52 -0.86 6.30 2.12
N ASP A 53 -2.04 6.04 1.57
CA ASP A 53 -3.21 6.91 1.80
C ASP A 53 -3.72 6.78 3.26
N GLY A 54 -4.77 7.53 3.58
CA GLY A 54 -5.42 7.54 4.90
C GLY A 54 -6.39 6.38 5.20
N TYR A 55 -6.36 5.27 4.47
CA TYR A 55 -7.28 4.16 4.70
C TYR A 55 -7.08 3.54 6.09
N PRO A 56 -8.15 3.28 6.88
CA PRO A 56 -8.02 2.95 8.30
C PRO A 56 -7.16 1.73 8.64
N SER A 57 -7.05 0.74 7.75
CA SER A 57 -6.22 -0.43 8.05
C SER A 57 -4.72 -0.13 8.01
N TYR A 58 -4.27 0.91 7.30
CA TYR A 58 -2.84 1.21 7.17
C TYR A 58 -2.18 1.65 8.47
N GLN A 59 -2.92 2.32 9.35
CA GLN A 59 -2.42 2.78 10.66
C GLN A 59 -1.78 1.68 11.51
N ASN A 60 -2.23 0.43 11.38
CA ASN A 60 -1.70 -0.71 12.15
C ASN A 60 -0.98 -1.75 11.28
N THR A 61 -0.69 -1.40 10.03
CA THR A 61 -0.14 -2.32 9.04
C THR A 61 1.38 -2.24 8.96
N VAL A 62 1.95 -1.04 9.11
CA VAL A 62 3.40 -0.83 9.06
C VAL A 62 4.00 -1.06 10.44
N ASP A 63 5.12 -1.78 10.48
CA ASP A 63 5.87 -2.03 11.72
C ASP A 63 6.95 -0.95 11.86
N GLU A 64 6.68 0.12 12.59
CA GLU A 64 7.58 1.28 12.70
C GLU A 64 8.94 0.96 13.33
N ALA A 65 9.09 -0.23 13.95
CA ALA A 65 10.40 -0.73 14.37
C ALA A 65 11.31 -1.10 13.18
N PHE A 66 10.74 -1.33 11.99
CA PHE A 66 11.45 -1.78 10.79
C PHE A 66 11.30 -0.84 9.60
N TYR A 67 10.33 0.07 9.60
CA TYR A 67 10.01 0.93 8.47
C TYR A 67 9.71 2.36 8.96
N GLN A 68 9.92 3.34 8.09
CA GLN A 68 9.33 4.67 8.28
C GLN A 68 7.96 4.65 7.60
N HIS A 69 6.96 5.32 8.19
CA HIS A 69 5.60 5.34 7.66
C HIS A 69 5.06 6.75 7.58
N GLU A 70 4.76 7.19 6.37
CA GLU A 70 4.05 8.44 6.11
C GLU A 70 2.64 8.13 5.59
N THR A 71 1.67 8.92 6.04
CA THR A 71 0.27 8.78 5.65
C THR A 71 -0.25 10.05 5.00
N ILE A 72 -0.74 9.93 3.77
CA ILE A 72 -1.34 11.03 3.02
C ILE A 72 -2.81 11.16 3.41
N ASN A 73 -3.12 12.25 4.09
CA ASN A 73 -4.48 12.57 4.49
C ASN A 73 -5.24 13.28 3.35
N HIS A 74 -5.98 12.52 2.55
CA HIS A 74 -6.80 13.06 1.45
C HIS A 74 -7.93 14.00 1.88
N TYR A 75 -8.26 14.11 3.17
CA TYR A 75 -9.14 15.17 3.66
C TYR A 75 -8.47 16.55 3.62
N LEU A 76 -7.14 16.59 3.78
CA LEU A 76 -6.35 17.82 3.80
C LEU A 76 -5.78 18.17 2.41
N GLY A 77 -5.44 17.17 1.60
CA GLY A 77 -4.93 17.37 0.26
C GLY A 77 -4.36 16.10 -0.38
N PHE A 78 -3.72 16.24 -1.55
CA PHE A 78 -3.11 15.13 -2.29
C PHE A 78 -1.61 14.95 -2.01
N THR A 79 -1.03 15.86 -1.22
CA THR A 79 0.38 15.87 -0.82
C THR A 79 0.46 16.27 0.65
N ASN A 80 1.46 15.78 1.39
CA ASN A 80 1.82 16.35 2.69
C ASN A 80 2.74 17.58 2.53
N ASP A 81 3.13 18.20 3.64
CA ASP A 81 4.01 19.39 3.65
C ASP A 81 5.43 19.10 3.11
N ALA A 82 5.88 17.84 3.17
CA ALA A 82 7.14 17.38 2.60
C ALA A 82 7.06 17.10 1.08
N GLY A 83 5.85 17.12 0.50
CA GLY A 83 5.61 16.81 -0.91
C GLY A 83 5.38 15.32 -1.20
N GLU A 84 5.32 14.46 -0.18
CA GLU A 84 5.00 13.03 -0.32
C GLU A 84 3.58 12.84 -0.84
N HIS A 85 3.37 11.81 -1.64
CA HIS A 85 2.07 11.49 -2.24
C HIS A 85 1.95 10.02 -2.67
N THR A 86 0.72 9.56 -2.87
CA THR A 86 0.40 8.24 -3.46
C THR A 86 0.13 8.30 -4.97
N ASN A 87 0.19 9.47 -5.60
CA ASN A 87 -0.18 9.67 -7.00
C ASN A 87 0.55 8.75 -8.00
N THR A 88 1.81 8.39 -7.74
CA THR A 88 2.60 7.50 -8.61
C THR A 88 1.90 6.16 -8.82
N ILE A 89 1.47 5.52 -7.72
CA ILE A 89 0.83 4.19 -7.80
C ILE A 89 -0.60 4.29 -8.31
N GLU A 90 -1.34 5.33 -7.90
CA GLU A 90 -2.72 5.56 -8.32
C GLU A 90 -2.82 5.81 -9.83
N ASN A 91 -1.90 6.60 -10.39
CA ASN A 91 -1.81 6.79 -11.82
C ASN A 91 -1.42 5.49 -12.53
N HIS A 92 -0.51 4.70 -11.96
CA HIS A 92 -0.10 3.41 -12.55
C HIS A 92 -1.29 2.43 -12.66
N TRP A 93 -2.16 2.38 -11.65
CA TRP A 93 -3.38 1.55 -11.70
C TRP A 93 -4.35 1.94 -12.81
N SER A 94 -4.33 3.19 -13.29
CA SER A 94 -5.20 3.62 -14.39
C SER A 94 -4.87 2.97 -15.74
N HIS A 95 -3.72 2.30 -15.84
CA HIS A 95 -3.25 1.61 -17.03
C HIS A 95 -3.43 0.08 -16.97
N LEU A 96 -3.95 -0.45 -15.86
CA LEU A 96 -4.21 -1.87 -15.63
C LEU A 96 -5.68 -2.24 -15.94
#